data_AF-A0A3A6REZ7-F1
#
_entry.id   AF-A0A3A6REZ7-F1
#
_cell.length_a   1.000
_cell.length_b   1.000
_cell.length_c   1.000
_cell.angle_alpha   90.00
_cell.angle_beta   90.00
_cell.angle_gamma   90.00
#
_symmetry.space_group_name_H-M   'P 1'
#
loop_
_entity.id
_entity.type
_entity.pdbx_description
1 polymer ?
#
loop_
_entity_poly.entity_id
_entity_poly.type
_entity_poly.pdbx_seq_one_letter_code
_entity_poly.pdbx_strand_id
1 'polypeptide(L)'
;MNKTETNTSAFGLFDTQLMHIDDVMSGLGCNCNCISCGDKLVAKKGDVKRHHFAHHSMDASECSESVLHRLCKHILERERRILAPEFHPMCSKSDLAGIEHHKEEIFESEELSFNEVLLEQAEADFIPDVTAVYDDRQRIFIEIVVTNDVSEEKLEKVKRLGVPMMAVYVNELDIMDDLDSLTLGVIEQAPRKWIYHPVIEQIQSRLQNELDFDISLLNERMRLAVIKEQGEKTCHENISFKQHQMLLLGYNSAYGYSRKKARNFDFSVLYVTKPLRSSCSANYTVRANGGHEAETVNFDDSLLPQLSKMNFPCIVELGIKPVFVAGRPVTMVDSITVC
;
A
#
# COMPACT_ATOMS: atom_id res chain seq x y z
N MET A 1 23.87 5.52 -31.71
CA MET A 1 23.76 4.06 -31.93
C MET A 1 23.02 3.83 -33.25
N ASN A 2 23.55 2.96 -34.10
CA ASN A 2 23.10 2.75 -35.47
C ASN A 2 21.69 2.11 -35.52
N LYS A 3 20.80 2.67 -36.34
CA LYS A 3 19.40 2.23 -36.58
C LYS A 3 19.26 0.87 -37.31
N THR A 4 20.30 0.04 -37.39
CA THR A 4 20.36 -1.16 -38.25
C THR A 4 20.35 -2.50 -37.50
N GLU A 5 20.35 -2.50 -36.16
CA GLU A 5 20.42 -3.73 -35.34
C GLU A 5 19.06 -4.14 -34.73
N THR A 6 17.95 -3.58 -35.18
CA THR A 6 16.59 -3.91 -34.68
C THR A 6 16.01 -5.21 -35.26
N ASN A 7 16.72 -5.88 -36.17
CA ASN A 7 16.14 -6.90 -37.05
C ASN A 7 16.67 -8.31 -36.78
N THR A 8 17.41 -8.49 -35.69
CA THR A 8 18.14 -9.73 -35.40
C THR A 8 17.92 -10.11 -33.94
N SER A 9 17.54 -11.36 -33.69
CA SER A 9 17.30 -11.92 -32.36
C SER A 9 18.03 -13.25 -32.23
N ALA A 10 18.44 -13.61 -31.01
CA ALA A 10 18.96 -14.94 -30.73
C ALA A 10 17.84 -15.99 -30.52
N PHE A 11 16.56 -15.60 -30.53
CA PHE A 11 15.44 -16.49 -30.18
C PHE A 11 14.37 -16.58 -31.27
N GLY A 12 13.75 -17.74 -31.36
CA GLY A 12 12.58 -18.03 -32.21
C GLY A 12 11.73 -19.15 -31.64
N LEU A 13 10.54 -19.38 -32.20
CA LEU A 13 9.63 -20.45 -31.79
C LEU A 13 9.67 -21.61 -32.78
N PHE A 14 9.88 -22.83 -32.30
CA PHE A 14 9.66 -24.08 -33.04
C PHE A 14 8.49 -24.84 -32.41
N ASP A 15 7.37 -25.02 -33.11
CA ASP A 15 6.16 -25.68 -32.59
C ASP A 15 5.77 -25.22 -31.16
N THR A 16 5.82 -23.90 -30.90
CA THR A 16 5.59 -23.21 -29.60
C THR A 16 6.72 -23.27 -28.57
N GLN A 17 7.76 -24.07 -28.79
CA GLN A 17 8.94 -24.11 -27.94
C GLN A 17 9.91 -22.97 -28.28
N LEU A 18 10.35 -22.24 -27.26
CA LEU A 18 11.40 -21.23 -27.40
C LEU A 18 12.75 -21.89 -27.67
N MET A 19 13.37 -21.53 -28.80
CA MET A 19 14.65 -22.05 -29.26
C MET A 19 15.69 -20.95 -29.35
N HIS A 20 16.89 -21.20 -28.84
CA HIS A 20 18.05 -20.33 -29.05
C HIS A 20 18.68 -20.62 -30.42
N ILE A 21 19.29 -19.60 -31.03
CA ILE A 21 19.88 -19.69 -32.36
C ILE A 21 20.94 -20.79 -32.43
N ASP A 22 21.70 -21.02 -31.36
CA ASP A 22 22.75 -22.04 -31.35
C ASP A 22 22.19 -23.47 -31.39
N ASP A 23 20.97 -23.70 -30.93
CA ASP A 23 20.36 -25.03 -30.80
C ASP A 23 19.62 -25.51 -32.07
N VAL A 24 19.55 -24.68 -33.11
CA VAL A 24 18.81 -24.99 -34.34
C VAL A 24 19.72 -25.22 -35.56
N MET A 25 19.19 -25.88 -36.59
CA MET A 25 19.89 -25.99 -37.88
C MET A 25 20.04 -24.63 -38.56
N SER A 26 21.11 -24.44 -39.35
CA SER A 26 21.32 -23.20 -40.10
C SER A 26 20.34 -23.06 -41.29
N GLY A 27 20.12 -21.82 -41.72
CA GLY A 27 19.23 -21.48 -42.81
C GLY A 27 17.75 -21.66 -42.46
N LEU A 28 16.93 -21.99 -43.46
CA LEU A 28 15.50 -22.26 -43.29
C LEU A 28 15.23 -23.62 -42.63
N GLY A 29 16.26 -24.47 -42.50
CA GLY A 29 16.14 -25.77 -41.83
C GLY A 29 15.88 -25.68 -40.32
N CYS A 30 15.99 -24.47 -39.72
CA CYS A 30 15.61 -24.26 -38.33
C CYS A 30 14.12 -24.47 -38.09
N ASN A 31 13.27 -24.26 -39.11
CA ASN A 31 11.81 -24.29 -39.01
C ASN A 31 11.24 -23.39 -37.89
N CYS A 32 11.97 -22.34 -37.50
CA CYS A 32 11.54 -21.41 -36.47
C CYS A 32 10.68 -20.28 -37.03
N ASN A 33 9.77 -19.77 -36.21
CA ASN A 33 8.94 -18.61 -36.46
C ASN A 33 9.29 -17.47 -35.50
N CYS A 34 9.05 -16.24 -35.93
CA CYS A 34 9.26 -15.04 -35.13
C CYS A 34 8.31 -15.03 -33.93
N ILE A 35 8.84 -14.73 -32.74
CA ILE A 35 8.07 -14.64 -31.49
C ILE A 35 7.04 -13.49 -31.57
N SER A 36 7.32 -12.45 -32.37
CA SER A 36 6.46 -11.28 -32.50
C SER A 36 5.40 -11.41 -33.60
N CYS A 37 5.81 -11.60 -34.86
CA CYS A 37 4.85 -11.64 -35.99
C CYS A 37 4.43 -13.05 -36.43
N GLY A 38 5.09 -14.11 -35.95
CA GLY A 38 4.82 -15.49 -36.38
C GLY A 38 5.43 -15.88 -37.74
N ASP A 39 6.10 -14.98 -38.45
CA ASP A 39 6.71 -15.28 -39.74
C ASP A 39 7.91 -16.21 -39.65
N LYS A 40 8.18 -16.92 -40.75
CA LYS A 40 9.35 -17.81 -40.86
C LYS A 40 10.66 -17.04 -40.69
N LEU A 41 11.50 -17.59 -39.83
CA LEU A 41 12.86 -17.13 -39.60
C LEU A 41 13.87 -17.96 -40.40
N VAL A 42 15.02 -17.35 -40.66
CA VAL A 42 16.22 -17.97 -41.22
C VAL A 42 17.32 -17.88 -40.17
N ALA A 43 17.87 -19.01 -39.77
CA ALA A 43 19.01 -19.06 -38.85
C ALA A 43 20.31 -18.70 -39.59
N LYS A 44 20.83 -17.48 -39.37
CA LYS A 44 22.09 -17.02 -39.94
C LYS A 44 23.24 -17.36 -38.99
N LYS A 45 24.00 -18.39 -39.35
CA LYS A 45 25.19 -18.85 -38.63
C LYS A 45 26.44 -18.68 -39.49
N GLY A 46 27.54 -18.24 -38.90
CA GLY A 46 28.81 -18.03 -39.60
C GLY A 46 29.85 -17.33 -38.73
N ASP A 47 31.10 -17.36 -39.16
CA ASP A 47 32.25 -17.00 -38.32
C ASP A 47 32.47 -15.48 -38.15
N VAL A 48 31.77 -14.65 -38.93
CA VAL A 48 32.03 -13.20 -39.03
C VAL A 48 31.02 -12.36 -38.23
N LYS A 49 29.77 -12.81 -38.14
CA LYS A 49 28.70 -12.09 -37.42
C LYS A 49 28.13 -13.01 -36.34
N ARG A 50 27.73 -12.45 -35.20
CA ARG A 50 27.00 -13.21 -34.17
C ARG A 50 25.84 -13.96 -34.80
N HIS A 51 25.65 -15.21 -34.39
CA HIS A 51 24.54 -16.03 -34.83
C HIS A 51 23.22 -15.32 -34.49
N HIS A 52 22.31 -15.22 -35.46
CA HIS A 52 21.02 -14.61 -35.23
C HIS A 52 19.95 -15.18 -36.16
N PHE A 53 18.70 -15.03 -35.76
CA PHE A 53 17.56 -15.17 -36.63
C PHE A 53 17.32 -13.87 -37.41
N ALA A 54 16.93 -14.03 -38.67
CA ALA A 54 16.43 -12.96 -39.52
C ALA A 54 15.14 -13.41 -40.21
N HIS A 55 14.24 -12.48 -40.51
CA HIS A 55 13.02 -12.79 -41.27
C HIS A 55 13.35 -13.29 -42.68
N HIS A 56 12.60 -14.28 -43.16
CA HIS A 56 12.81 -14.84 -44.50
C HIS A 56 12.24 -13.94 -45.62
N SER A 57 11.06 -13.36 -45.41
CA SER A 57 10.29 -12.73 -46.49
C SER A 57 9.71 -11.35 -46.17
N MET A 58 9.69 -10.92 -44.90
CA MET A 58 9.19 -9.62 -44.48
C MET A 58 10.31 -8.78 -43.86
N ASP A 59 10.21 -7.45 -43.99
CA ASP A 59 11.09 -6.54 -43.28
C ASP A 59 10.66 -6.46 -41.82
N ALA A 60 11.61 -6.62 -40.89
CA ALA A 60 11.33 -6.67 -39.45
C ALA A 60 10.70 -5.38 -38.89
N SER A 61 10.69 -4.28 -39.67
CA SER A 61 9.98 -3.04 -39.35
C SER A 61 8.45 -3.18 -39.31
N GLU A 62 7.90 -4.30 -39.78
CA GLU A 62 6.46 -4.57 -39.77
C GLU A 62 5.99 -5.32 -38.49
N CYS A 63 6.90 -5.66 -37.58
CA CYS A 63 6.51 -6.17 -36.25
C CYS A 63 5.93 -5.03 -35.40
N SER A 64 4.66 -5.15 -35.00
CA SER A 64 3.98 -4.16 -34.14
C SER A 64 4.57 -4.06 -32.73
N GLU A 65 5.24 -5.13 -32.28
CA GLU A 65 5.84 -5.27 -30.96
C GLU A 65 7.28 -5.79 -31.10
N SER A 66 8.18 -5.34 -30.23
CA SER A 66 9.58 -5.80 -30.30
C SER A 66 9.69 -7.28 -29.89
N VAL A 67 10.61 -8.00 -30.51
CA VAL A 67 10.87 -9.41 -30.16
C VAL A 67 11.25 -9.54 -28.68
N LEU A 68 11.96 -8.55 -28.11
CA LEU A 68 12.33 -8.51 -26.70
C LEU A 68 11.10 -8.47 -25.79
N HIS A 69 10.12 -7.61 -26.11
CA HIS A 69 8.91 -7.46 -25.31
C HIS A 69 8.10 -8.77 -25.28
N ARG A 70 7.94 -9.43 -26.43
CA ARG A 70 7.30 -10.75 -26.52
C ARG A 70 8.07 -11.85 -25.80
N LEU A 71 9.40 -11.84 -25.89
CA LEU A 71 10.26 -12.79 -25.17
C LEU A 71 10.08 -12.65 -23.65
N CYS A 72 10.00 -11.41 -23.13
CA CYS A 72 9.75 -11.15 -21.71
C CYS A 72 8.39 -11.70 -21.26
N LYS A 73 7.33 -11.55 -22.06
CA LYS A 73 6.01 -12.15 -21.81
C LYS A 73 6.11 -13.68 -21.66
N HIS A 74 6.79 -14.34 -22.59
CA HIS A 74 6.97 -15.80 -22.53
C HIS A 74 7.81 -16.27 -21.34
N ILE A 75 8.84 -15.50 -20.95
CA ILE A 75 9.62 -15.80 -19.75
C ILE A 75 8.70 -15.76 -18.51
N LEU A 76 7.85 -14.74 -18.37
CA LEU A 76 6.92 -14.64 -17.25
C LEU A 76 5.89 -15.78 -17.24
N GLU A 77 5.35 -16.14 -18.40
CA GLU A 77 4.41 -17.26 -18.56
C GLU A 77 5.03 -18.60 -18.13
N ARG A 78 6.30 -18.82 -18.48
CA ARG A 78 7.04 -20.04 -18.16
C ARG A 78 7.44 -20.12 -16.69
N GLU A 79 8.04 -19.06 -16.16
CA GLU A 79 8.62 -19.05 -14.82
C GLU A 79 7.56 -18.93 -13.73
N ARG A 80 6.43 -18.27 -14.01
CA ARG A 80 5.32 -18.04 -13.07
C ARG A 80 5.75 -17.48 -11.72
N ARG A 81 6.82 -16.70 -11.71
CA ARG A 81 7.30 -15.95 -10.56
C ARG A 81 7.88 -14.62 -10.99
N ILE A 82 7.99 -13.68 -10.06
CA ILE A 82 8.68 -12.41 -10.27
C ILE A 82 9.07 -11.78 -8.92
N LEU A 83 10.21 -11.12 -8.84
CA LEU A 83 10.57 -10.30 -7.69
C LEU A 83 9.78 -8.99 -7.72
N ALA A 84 8.96 -8.75 -6.69
CA ALA A 84 8.32 -7.47 -6.47
C ALA A 84 9.34 -6.40 -6.08
N PRO A 85 9.17 -5.13 -6.51
CA PRO A 85 9.99 -4.03 -6.02
C PRO A 85 9.70 -3.75 -4.55
N GLU A 86 10.75 -3.40 -3.82
CA GLU A 86 10.63 -2.68 -2.56
C GLU A 86 9.83 -1.39 -2.74
N PHE A 87 9.15 -0.95 -1.68
CA PHE A 87 8.46 0.33 -1.67
C PHE A 87 8.50 0.97 -0.29
N HIS A 88 8.58 2.31 -0.29
CA HIS A 88 8.82 3.12 0.91
C HIS A 88 7.78 4.23 1.02
N PRO A 89 6.55 3.95 1.51
CA PRO A 89 5.54 4.97 1.70
C PRO A 89 6.04 5.99 2.73
N MET A 90 6.11 7.26 2.35
CA MET A 90 6.52 8.35 3.23
C MET A 90 5.60 9.56 3.13
N CYS A 91 5.50 10.31 4.22
CA CYS A 91 4.83 11.60 4.26
C CYS A 91 5.65 12.57 5.13
N SER A 92 5.66 13.85 4.76
CA SER A 92 6.25 14.92 5.57
C SER A 92 5.29 16.11 5.73
N LYS A 93 5.43 16.82 6.85
CA LYS A 93 4.64 18.00 7.17
C LYS A 93 5.35 18.84 8.23
N SER A 94 5.29 20.15 8.07
CA SER A 94 5.87 21.09 9.04
C SER A 94 4.91 21.45 10.17
N ASP A 95 5.47 21.66 11.36
CA ASP A 95 4.74 22.24 12.50
C ASP A 95 4.70 23.78 12.42
N LEU A 96 4.07 24.43 13.42
CA LEU A 96 3.97 25.91 13.50
C LEU A 96 5.33 26.60 13.71
N ALA A 97 6.35 25.89 14.17
CA ALA A 97 7.71 26.40 14.29
C ALA A 97 8.50 26.26 12.96
N GLY A 98 7.90 25.67 11.93
CA GLY A 98 8.55 25.41 10.65
C GLY A 98 9.48 24.20 10.67
N ILE A 99 9.45 23.37 11.72
CA ILE A 99 10.22 22.13 11.80
C ILE A 99 9.49 21.07 10.98
N GLU A 100 10.19 20.46 10.02
CA GLU A 100 9.65 19.37 9.22
C GLU A 100 9.69 18.05 9.99
N HIS A 101 8.56 17.35 10.02
CA HIS A 101 8.41 16.02 10.58
C HIS A 101 8.06 15.05 9.46
N HIS A 102 8.54 13.82 9.53
CA HIS A 102 8.24 12.78 8.55
C HIS A 102 7.88 11.45 9.23
N LYS A 103 7.14 10.61 8.50
CA LYS A 103 6.92 9.20 8.81
C LYS A 103 7.14 8.37 7.56
N GLU A 104 7.73 7.20 7.73
CA GLU A 104 7.98 6.25 6.67
C GLU A 104 7.82 4.80 7.16
N GLU A 105 7.51 3.90 6.24
CA GLU A 105 7.60 2.46 6.42
C GLU A 105 8.34 1.84 5.23
N ILE A 106 9.10 0.79 5.48
CA ILE A 106 9.93 0.11 4.48
C ILE A 106 9.37 -1.28 4.24
N PHE A 107 9.11 -1.60 2.98
CA PHE A 107 8.70 -2.93 2.54
C PHE A 107 9.77 -3.46 1.58
N GLU A 108 10.47 -4.50 2.00
CA GLU A 108 11.52 -5.14 1.21
C GLU A 108 10.95 -5.86 -0.01
N SER A 109 11.80 -6.07 -1.03
CA SER A 109 11.46 -6.86 -2.20
C SER A 109 11.09 -8.30 -1.82
N GLU A 110 10.03 -8.83 -2.43
CA GLU A 110 9.51 -10.18 -2.16
C GLU A 110 9.37 -10.97 -3.46
N GLU A 111 9.75 -12.25 -3.46
CA GLU A 111 9.47 -13.13 -4.60
C GLU A 111 8.00 -13.54 -4.61
N LEU A 112 7.31 -13.19 -5.68
CA LEU A 112 5.92 -13.54 -5.92
C LEU A 112 5.85 -14.78 -6.81
N SER A 113 5.05 -15.77 -6.43
CA SER A 113 4.79 -16.98 -7.23
C SER A 113 3.31 -17.09 -7.58
N PHE A 114 3.00 -17.51 -8.81
CA PHE A 114 1.65 -17.50 -9.38
C PHE A 114 1.21 -18.89 -9.80
N ASN A 115 -0.09 -19.17 -9.67
CA ASN A 115 -0.68 -20.40 -10.17
C ASN A 115 -0.80 -20.37 -11.70
N GLU A 116 -1.15 -19.21 -12.24
CA GLU A 116 -1.40 -19.01 -13.66
C GLU A 116 -0.87 -17.64 -14.10
N VAL A 117 -0.38 -17.58 -15.34
CA VAL A 117 0.06 -16.35 -15.97
C VAL A 117 -0.59 -16.30 -17.36
N LEU A 118 -1.35 -15.23 -17.61
CA LEU A 118 -2.17 -15.05 -18.79
C LEU A 118 -1.64 -13.86 -19.59
N LEU A 119 -1.30 -14.09 -20.86
CA LEU A 119 -0.76 -13.06 -21.73
C LEU A 119 -1.90 -12.35 -22.49
N GLU A 120 -1.86 -11.02 -22.52
CA GLU A 120 -2.75 -10.18 -23.35
C GLU A 120 -4.25 -10.45 -23.20
N GLN A 121 -4.67 -10.90 -22.02
CA GLN A 121 -6.07 -11.16 -21.73
C GLN A 121 -6.82 -9.83 -21.51
N ALA A 122 -7.88 -9.60 -22.29
CA ALA A 122 -8.70 -8.41 -22.12
C ALA A 122 -9.44 -8.40 -20.77
N GLU A 123 -9.28 -7.29 -20.05
CA GLU A 123 -9.91 -7.00 -18.77
C GLU A 123 -10.72 -5.71 -18.90
N ALA A 124 -12.04 -5.86 -19.13
CA ALA A 124 -12.94 -4.76 -19.44
C ALA A 124 -12.48 -3.92 -20.65
N ASP A 125 -12.02 -2.69 -20.42
CA ASP A 125 -11.55 -1.72 -21.42
C ASP A 125 -10.00 -1.58 -21.43
N PHE A 126 -9.31 -2.54 -20.82
CA PHE A 126 -7.87 -2.57 -20.62
C PHE A 126 -7.30 -3.94 -21.02
N ILE A 127 -6.13 -3.96 -21.67
CA ILE A 127 -5.39 -5.20 -21.96
C ILE A 127 -4.00 -5.05 -21.33
N PRO A 128 -3.73 -5.70 -20.18
CA PRO A 128 -2.38 -5.80 -19.66
C PRO A 128 -1.52 -6.71 -20.53
N ASP A 129 -0.21 -6.47 -20.54
CA ASP A 129 0.73 -7.39 -21.18
C ASP A 129 0.67 -8.78 -20.55
N VAL A 130 0.64 -8.81 -19.21
CA VAL A 130 0.61 -10.03 -18.42
C VAL A 130 -0.34 -9.85 -17.23
N THR A 131 -1.22 -10.83 -17.03
CA THR A 131 -2.03 -10.99 -15.83
C THR A 131 -1.52 -12.21 -15.06
N ALA A 132 -0.93 -11.99 -13.89
CA ALA A 132 -0.42 -13.06 -13.04
C ALA A 132 -1.40 -13.32 -11.89
N VAL A 133 -1.84 -14.57 -11.74
CA VAL A 133 -2.95 -14.98 -10.88
C VAL A 133 -2.44 -15.87 -9.75
N TYR A 134 -2.65 -15.45 -8.50
CA TYR A 134 -2.38 -16.27 -7.33
C TYR A 134 -3.50 -17.28 -7.10
N ASP A 135 -4.76 -16.84 -7.15
CA ASP A 135 -5.94 -17.67 -6.93
C ASP A 135 -7.17 -17.03 -7.59
N ASP A 136 -8.37 -17.53 -7.28
CA ASP A 136 -9.64 -17.03 -7.84
C ASP A 136 -9.96 -15.57 -7.52
N ARG A 137 -9.21 -14.93 -6.59
CA ARG A 137 -9.50 -13.59 -6.06
C ARG A 137 -8.33 -12.63 -6.20
N GLN A 138 -7.11 -13.13 -6.24
CA GLN A 138 -5.90 -12.32 -6.20
C GLN A 138 -5.12 -12.45 -7.50
N ARG A 139 -4.86 -11.30 -8.12
CA ARG A 139 -4.09 -11.16 -9.35
C ARG A 139 -3.33 -9.85 -9.35
N ILE A 140 -2.31 -9.77 -10.19
CA ILE A 140 -1.57 -8.55 -10.48
C ILE A 140 -1.44 -8.37 -11.99
N PHE A 141 -1.37 -7.12 -12.43
CA PHE A 141 -1.00 -6.78 -13.79
C PHE A 141 0.49 -6.45 -13.86
N ILE A 142 1.15 -6.94 -14.91
CA ILE A 142 2.55 -6.64 -15.19
C ILE A 142 2.62 -6.05 -16.58
N GLU A 143 3.21 -4.86 -16.69
CA GLU A 143 3.49 -4.15 -17.95
C GLU A 143 4.99 -4.24 -18.26
N ILE A 144 5.32 -4.58 -19.50
CA ILE A 144 6.71 -4.67 -19.96
C ILE A 144 7.04 -3.38 -20.70
N VAL A 145 7.98 -2.61 -20.17
CA VAL A 145 8.29 -1.28 -20.70
C VAL A 145 9.64 -1.30 -21.42
N VAL A 146 9.63 -0.94 -22.71
CA VAL A 146 10.86 -0.86 -23.54
C VAL A 146 11.31 0.58 -23.76
N THR A 147 10.38 1.54 -23.94
CA THR A 147 10.76 2.93 -24.24
C THR A 147 9.85 3.97 -23.59
N ASN A 148 8.54 3.72 -23.55
CA ASN A 148 7.56 4.65 -23.00
C ASN A 148 6.97 4.09 -21.70
N ASP A 149 6.91 4.93 -20.67
CA ASP A 149 6.29 4.57 -19.39
C ASP A 149 4.79 4.27 -19.54
N VAL A 150 4.19 3.65 -18.52
CA VAL A 150 2.76 3.31 -18.49
C VAL A 150 1.93 4.59 -18.59
N SER A 151 0.93 4.62 -19.49
CA SER A 151 0.11 5.80 -19.71
C SER A 151 -0.83 6.11 -18.53
N GLU A 152 -1.14 7.38 -18.33
CA GLU A 152 -2.09 7.84 -17.29
C GLU A 152 -3.48 7.17 -17.46
N GLU A 153 -3.90 6.91 -18.70
CA GLU A 153 -5.15 6.20 -19.00
C GLU A 153 -5.16 4.77 -18.43
N LYS A 154 -4.03 4.04 -18.55
CA LYS A 154 -3.89 2.71 -17.98
C LYS A 154 -3.92 2.80 -16.45
N LEU A 155 -3.22 3.75 -15.84
CA LEU A 155 -3.20 3.94 -14.39
C LEU A 155 -4.62 4.15 -13.82
N GLU A 156 -5.42 5.02 -14.46
CA GLU A 156 -6.79 5.29 -14.01
C GLU A 156 -7.71 4.07 -14.13
N LYS A 157 -7.54 3.24 -15.17
CA LYS A 157 -8.28 1.97 -15.31
C LYS A 157 -7.93 1.00 -14.18
N VAL A 158 -6.66 0.85 -13.88
CA VAL A 158 -6.16 -0.06 -12.85
C VAL A 158 -6.62 0.37 -11.45
N LYS A 159 -6.56 1.66 -11.13
CA LYS A 159 -7.11 2.22 -9.89
C LYS A 159 -8.59 1.90 -9.71
N ARG A 160 -9.40 2.03 -10.78
CA ARG A 160 -10.84 1.67 -10.74
C ARG A 160 -11.07 0.19 -10.46
N LEU A 161 -10.22 -0.68 -10.98
CA LEU A 161 -10.30 -2.12 -10.76
C LEU A 161 -9.76 -2.52 -9.37
N GLY A 162 -8.94 -1.69 -8.73
CA GLY A 162 -8.32 -2.00 -7.44
C GLY A 162 -7.30 -3.15 -7.50
N VAL A 163 -6.79 -3.46 -8.70
CA VAL A 163 -5.84 -4.55 -8.94
C VAL A 163 -4.42 -3.97 -8.95
N PRO A 164 -3.44 -4.54 -8.22
CA PRO A 164 -2.06 -4.06 -8.27
C PRO A 164 -1.47 -4.14 -9.68
N MET A 165 -0.67 -3.13 -10.07
CA MET A 165 0.07 -3.12 -11.32
C MET A 165 1.54 -2.80 -11.08
N MET A 166 2.41 -3.60 -11.68
CA MET A 166 3.86 -3.43 -11.71
C MET A 166 4.33 -3.17 -13.14
N ALA A 167 5.31 -2.31 -13.31
CA ALA A 167 6.04 -2.16 -14.57
C ALA A 167 7.44 -2.76 -14.44
N VAL A 168 7.89 -3.47 -15.48
CA VAL A 168 9.24 -4.03 -15.61
C VAL A 168 9.92 -3.38 -16.81
N TYR A 169 11.02 -2.68 -16.58
CA TYR A 169 11.74 -1.93 -17.60
C TYR A 169 12.84 -2.80 -18.21
N VAL A 170 12.65 -3.21 -19.45
CA VAL A 170 13.52 -4.19 -20.14
C VAL A 170 14.42 -3.54 -21.19
N ASN A 171 14.48 -2.21 -21.24
CA ASN A 171 15.23 -1.44 -22.23
C ASN A 171 16.75 -1.66 -22.17
N GLU A 172 17.27 -2.16 -21.05
CA GLU A 172 18.69 -2.45 -20.85
C GLU A 172 19.05 -3.91 -21.16
N LEU A 173 18.08 -4.78 -21.42
CA LEU A 173 18.33 -6.18 -21.76
C LEU A 173 18.79 -6.31 -23.22
N ASP A 174 19.86 -7.08 -23.46
CA ASP A 174 20.28 -7.43 -24.83
C ASP A 174 19.58 -8.72 -25.25
N ILE A 175 18.78 -8.65 -26.32
CA ILE A 175 18.07 -9.80 -26.90
C ILE A 175 19.01 -10.90 -27.44
N MET A 176 20.32 -10.61 -27.51
CA MET A 176 21.35 -11.54 -27.90
C MET A 176 21.98 -12.30 -26.72
N ASP A 177 21.64 -11.95 -25.48
CA ASP A 177 22.08 -12.70 -24.30
C ASP A 177 21.43 -14.09 -24.24
N ASP A 178 22.03 -14.98 -23.46
CA ASP A 178 21.50 -16.32 -23.26
C ASP A 178 20.18 -16.30 -22.46
N LEU A 179 19.44 -17.42 -22.52
CA LEU A 179 18.12 -17.50 -21.93
C LEU A 179 18.14 -17.36 -20.41
N ASP A 180 19.18 -17.83 -19.73
CA ASP A 180 19.26 -17.77 -18.27
C ASP A 180 19.50 -16.32 -17.83
N SER A 181 20.42 -15.61 -18.51
CA SER A 181 20.67 -14.19 -18.29
C SER A 181 19.43 -13.33 -18.52
N LEU A 182 18.71 -13.56 -19.63
CA LEU A 182 17.45 -12.86 -19.92
C LEU A 182 16.35 -13.21 -18.91
N THR A 183 16.26 -14.47 -18.51
CA THR A 183 15.31 -14.92 -17.49
C THR A 183 15.57 -14.19 -16.17
N LEU A 184 16.82 -14.14 -15.71
CA LEU A 184 17.21 -13.43 -14.50
C LEU A 184 16.93 -11.93 -14.62
N GLY A 185 17.24 -11.34 -15.77
CA GLY A 185 16.89 -9.98 -16.13
C GLY A 185 15.41 -9.69 -15.90
N VAL A 186 14.52 -10.43 -16.56
CA VAL A 186 13.07 -10.21 -16.48
C VAL A 186 12.54 -10.50 -15.08
N ILE A 187 12.96 -11.60 -14.45
CA ILE A 187 12.38 -12.11 -13.22
C ILE A 187 12.83 -11.33 -11.99
N GLU A 188 14.06 -10.82 -11.94
CA GLU A 188 14.60 -10.21 -10.71
C GLU A 188 15.50 -8.96 -10.89
N GLN A 189 16.26 -8.82 -11.99
CA GLN A 189 17.29 -7.76 -12.08
C GLN A 189 16.83 -6.48 -12.76
N ALA A 190 15.95 -6.59 -13.76
CA ALA A 190 15.45 -5.44 -14.51
C ALA A 190 14.79 -4.43 -13.57
N PRO A 191 15.03 -3.11 -13.76
CA PRO A 191 14.37 -2.09 -12.98
C PRO A 191 12.85 -2.28 -13.00
N ARG A 192 12.20 -2.09 -11.86
CA ARG A 192 10.76 -2.34 -11.70
C ARG A 192 10.16 -1.43 -10.66
N LYS A 193 8.88 -1.09 -10.82
CA LYS A 193 8.15 -0.25 -9.86
C LYS A 193 6.68 -0.63 -9.79
N TRP A 194 6.09 -0.44 -8.62
CA TRP A 194 4.64 -0.44 -8.48
C TRP A 194 4.08 0.82 -9.15
N ILE A 195 3.31 0.63 -10.23
CA ILE A 195 2.54 1.69 -10.87
C ILE A 195 1.31 2.02 -10.03
N TYR A 196 0.70 0.99 -9.47
CA TYR A 196 -0.39 1.11 -8.53
C TYR A 196 -0.39 -0.09 -7.58
N HIS A 197 -0.62 0.15 -6.29
CA HIS A 197 -0.84 -0.90 -5.31
C HIS A 197 -1.82 -0.41 -4.25
N PRO A 198 -2.99 -1.07 -4.06
CA PRO A 198 -4.05 -0.58 -3.18
C PRO A 198 -3.61 -0.48 -1.71
N VAL A 199 -2.69 -1.34 -1.28
CA VAL A 199 -2.15 -1.30 0.09
C VAL A 199 -1.22 -0.11 0.30
N ILE A 200 -0.49 0.35 -0.73
CA ILE A 200 0.42 1.50 -0.62
C ILE A 200 -0.39 2.76 -0.31
N GLU A 201 -1.50 3.00 -1.02
CA GLU A 201 -2.38 4.14 -0.75
C GLU A 201 -2.98 4.10 0.66
N GLN A 202 -3.34 2.91 1.15
CA GLN A 202 -3.85 2.74 2.51
C GLN A 202 -2.79 3.05 3.57
N ILE A 203 -1.55 2.61 3.37
CA ILE A 203 -0.43 2.90 4.26
C ILE A 203 -0.13 4.40 4.25
N GLN A 204 -0.04 5.03 3.07
CA GLN A 204 0.19 6.47 2.96
C GLN A 204 -0.88 7.28 3.70
N SER A 205 -2.16 6.93 3.53
CA SER A 205 -3.26 7.59 4.24
C SER A 205 -3.15 7.44 5.76
N ARG A 206 -2.78 6.25 6.24
CA ARG A 206 -2.55 6.02 7.68
C ARG A 206 -1.37 6.85 8.19
N LEU A 207 -0.21 6.80 7.54
CA LEU A 207 0.97 7.56 7.94
C LEU A 207 0.69 9.06 7.99
N GLN A 208 -0.05 9.59 7.01
CA GLN A 208 -0.48 10.98 6.98
C GLN A 208 -1.36 11.35 8.18
N ASN A 209 -2.36 10.52 8.50
CA ASN A 209 -3.25 10.77 9.64
C ASN A 209 -2.50 10.73 10.97
N GLU A 210 -1.55 9.80 11.13
CA GLU A 210 -0.72 9.74 12.33
C GLU A 210 0.20 10.96 12.44
N LEU A 211 0.83 11.38 11.35
CA LEU A 211 1.68 12.57 11.31
C LEU A 211 0.88 13.85 11.61
N ASP A 212 -0.32 13.96 11.05
CA ASP A 212 -1.24 15.07 11.30
C ASP A 212 -1.64 15.15 12.78
N PHE A 213 -1.91 14.00 13.41
CA PHE A 213 -2.20 13.91 14.83
C PHE A 213 -0.99 14.36 15.67
N ASP A 214 0.21 13.84 15.39
CA ASP A 214 1.43 14.16 16.12
C ASP A 214 1.76 15.67 16.03
N ILE A 215 1.64 16.26 14.83
CA ILE A 215 1.83 17.70 14.62
C ILE A 215 0.76 18.53 15.31
N SER A 216 -0.50 18.07 15.35
CA SER A 216 -1.56 18.77 16.07
C SER A 216 -1.24 18.88 17.57
N LEU A 217 -0.69 17.83 18.15
CA LEU A 217 -0.28 17.80 19.56
C LEU A 217 0.91 18.73 19.82
N LEU A 218 1.91 18.74 18.93
CA LEU A 218 3.05 19.66 19.00
C LEU A 218 2.60 21.12 18.91
N ASN A 219 1.73 21.42 17.95
CA ASN A 219 1.18 22.76 17.73
C ASN A 219 0.38 23.26 18.93
N GLU A 220 -0.43 22.39 19.53
CA GLU A 220 -1.20 22.74 20.73
C GLU A 220 -0.28 23.02 21.92
N ARG A 221 0.77 22.20 22.11
CA ARG A 221 1.80 22.48 23.14
C ARG A 221 2.48 23.82 22.95
N MET A 222 2.81 24.19 21.71
CA MET A 222 3.42 25.49 21.40
C MET A 222 2.46 26.64 21.70
N ARG A 223 1.18 26.54 21.31
CA ARG A 223 0.16 27.56 21.61
C ARG A 223 0.01 27.77 23.11
N LEU A 224 -0.09 26.69 23.89
CA LEU A 224 -0.19 26.76 25.35
C LEU A 224 1.06 27.39 25.99
N ALA A 225 2.25 27.11 25.46
CA ALA A 225 3.48 27.73 25.93
C ALA A 225 3.50 29.25 25.68
N VAL A 226 3.11 29.70 24.49
CA VAL A 226 3.03 31.14 24.16
C VAL A 226 2.00 31.87 25.02
N ILE A 227 0.82 31.27 25.25
CA ILE A 227 -0.20 31.84 26.14
C ILE A 227 0.34 31.99 27.58
N LYS A 228 1.10 31.01 28.07
CA LYS A 228 1.72 31.06 29.39
C LYS A 228 2.80 32.14 29.50
N GLU A 229 3.54 32.41 28.42
CA GLU A 229 4.55 33.47 28.39
C GLU A 229 3.94 34.88 28.24
N GLN A 230 2.80 35.01 27.54
CA GLN A 230 2.11 36.29 27.35
C GLN A 230 1.19 36.68 28.51
N GLY A 231 0.86 35.74 29.41
CA GLY A 231 0.05 35.98 30.61
C GLY A 231 0.84 35.74 31.90
N GLU A 232 1.30 36.82 32.55
CA GLU A 232 1.65 36.75 33.98
C GLU A 232 0.43 36.34 34.81
N LYS A 233 0.62 35.40 35.76
CA LYS A 233 -0.31 35.03 36.84
C LYS A 233 -1.68 34.47 36.41
N THR A 234 -1.73 33.18 36.12
CA THR A 234 -2.79 32.36 36.72
C THR A 234 -2.12 31.41 37.69
N CYS A 235 -2.29 31.69 38.98
CA CYS A 235 -2.05 30.73 40.04
C CYS A 235 -2.70 29.41 39.61
N HIS A 236 -1.98 28.30 39.73
CA HIS A 236 -2.60 26.98 39.70
C HIS A 236 -3.58 26.93 40.89
N GLU A 237 -4.81 27.38 40.67
CA GLU A 237 -5.92 26.94 41.50
C GLU A 237 -5.97 25.44 41.29
N ASN A 238 -5.62 24.69 42.34
CA ASN A 238 -5.89 23.26 42.36
C ASN A 238 -7.36 23.09 41.98
N ILE A 239 -7.64 22.35 40.90
CA ILE A 239 -9.00 22.02 40.51
C ILE A 239 -9.58 21.18 41.66
N SER A 240 -10.33 21.83 42.54
CA SER A 240 -11.00 21.21 43.66
C SER A 240 -12.40 20.86 43.23
N PHE A 241 -12.63 19.59 42.93
CA PHE A 241 -13.96 19.06 42.62
C PHE A 241 -14.86 19.17 43.85
N LYS A 242 -16.08 19.70 43.69
CA LYS A 242 -17.14 19.49 44.68
C LYS A 242 -17.61 18.03 44.64
N GLN A 243 -18.36 17.60 45.64
CA GLN A 243 -18.88 16.25 45.71
C GLN A 243 -19.72 15.92 44.46
N HIS A 244 -19.39 14.84 43.75
CA HIS A 244 -19.96 14.39 42.45
C HIS A 244 -19.51 15.13 41.19
N GLN A 245 -18.60 16.11 41.29
CA GLN A 245 -17.96 16.71 40.12
C GLN A 245 -16.78 15.86 39.64
N MET A 246 -16.60 15.84 38.32
CA MET A 246 -15.47 15.19 37.67
C MET A 246 -15.02 16.00 36.45
N LEU A 247 -13.81 15.72 35.96
CA LEU A 247 -13.30 16.35 34.75
C LEU A 247 -13.67 15.46 33.57
N LEU A 248 -14.49 15.99 32.67
CA LEU A 248 -14.79 15.38 31.38
C LEU A 248 -13.70 15.76 30.39
N LEU A 249 -12.92 14.76 29.97
CA LEU A 249 -11.77 14.90 29.08
C LEU A 249 -12.20 14.93 27.59
N GLY A 250 -13.30 14.24 27.26
CA GLY A 250 -13.82 14.15 25.90
C GLY A 250 -14.79 12.99 25.74
N TYR A 251 -15.19 12.71 24.50
CA TYR A 251 -16.10 11.62 24.16
C TYR A 251 -15.74 11.00 22.82
N ASN A 252 -16.15 9.76 22.60
CA ASN A 252 -16.04 9.07 21.32
C ASN A 252 -17.32 8.26 21.09
N SER A 253 -17.89 8.35 19.89
CA SER A 253 -19.06 7.57 19.47
C SER A 253 -18.79 7.04 18.06
N ALA A 254 -18.88 5.72 17.90
CA ALA A 254 -18.57 5.07 16.64
C ALA A 254 -19.34 3.74 16.49
N TYR A 255 -19.83 3.48 15.28
CA TYR A 255 -20.42 2.22 14.86
C TYR A 255 -19.74 1.70 13.59
N GLY A 256 -19.74 0.38 13.37
CA GLY A 256 -19.16 -0.22 12.17
C GLY A 256 -18.88 -1.72 12.31
N TYR A 257 -18.09 -2.28 11.38
CA TYR A 257 -17.69 -3.69 11.40
C TYR A 257 -16.19 -3.84 11.67
N SER A 258 -15.82 -4.60 12.71
CA SER A 258 -14.43 -4.91 13.01
C SER A 258 -13.98 -6.14 12.23
N ARG A 259 -13.12 -5.96 11.22
CA ARG A 259 -12.51 -7.08 10.48
C ARG A 259 -11.67 -7.99 11.41
N LYS A 260 -10.89 -7.40 12.32
CA LYS A 260 -10.05 -8.13 13.30
C LYS A 260 -10.86 -9.03 14.24
N LYS A 261 -12.05 -8.59 14.67
CA LYS A 261 -12.92 -9.34 15.59
C LYS A 261 -14.10 -10.03 14.89
N ALA A 262 -14.20 -9.93 13.57
CA ALA A 262 -15.28 -10.43 12.74
C ALA A 262 -16.70 -10.13 13.30
N ARG A 263 -16.94 -8.90 13.77
CA ARG A 263 -18.22 -8.50 14.36
C ARG A 263 -18.52 -7.01 14.23
N ASN A 264 -19.79 -6.65 14.21
CA ASN A 264 -20.24 -5.26 14.35
C ASN A 264 -19.87 -4.72 15.74
N PHE A 265 -19.53 -3.45 15.80
CA PHE A 265 -19.40 -2.68 17.03
C PHE A 265 -20.24 -1.42 16.92
N ASP A 266 -20.73 -0.98 18.06
CA ASP A 266 -21.46 0.27 18.25
C ASP A 266 -21.20 0.68 19.70
N PHE A 267 -20.58 1.84 19.91
CA PHE A 267 -20.28 2.32 21.25
C PHE A 267 -20.26 3.85 21.30
N SER A 268 -20.71 4.37 22.45
CA SER A 268 -20.67 5.78 22.81
C SER A 268 -20.09 5.88 24.23
N VAL A 269 -18.87 6.40 24.33
CA VAL A 269 -18.11 6.49 25.59
C VAL A 269 -17.64 7.91 25.88
N LEU A 270 -17.76 8.31 27.14
CA LEU A 270 -17.14 9.49 27.73
C LEU A 270 -15.80 9.11 28.37
N TYR A 271 -14.82 10.00 28.27
CA TYR A 271 -13.56 9.90 28.99
C TYR A 271 -13.60 10.86 30.18
N VAL A 272 -13.64 10.32 31.40
CA VAL A 272 -13.79 11.09 32.64
C VAL A 272 -12.67 10.78 33.61
N THR A 273 -12.42 11.66 34.57
CA THR A 273 -11.49 11.38 35.66
C THR A 273 -12.16 10.67 36.82
N LYS A 274 -11.50 9.66 37.39
CA LYS A 274 -11.83 9.08 38.70
C LYS A 274 -10.64 9.20 39.64
N PRO A 275 -10.85 9.40 40.95
CA PRO A 275 -9.76 9.48 41.91
C PRO A 275 -8.99 8.15 41.97
N LEU A 276 -7.66 8.20 41.93
CA LEU A 276 -6.82 7.01 42.05
C LEU A 276 -7.02 6.36 43.43
N ARG A 277 -7.48 5.10 43.45
CA ARG A 277 -7.66 4.35 44.70
C ARG A 277 -6.42 3.53 45.01
N SER A 278 -5.86 3.71 46.21
CA SER A 278 -4.77 2.87 46.71
C SER A 278 -5.37 1.72 47.52
N SER A 279 -5.13 0.49 47.09
CA SER A 279 -5.38 -0.69 47.89
C SER A 279 -4.06 -1.46 48.08
N CYS A 280 -3.72 -1.72 49.35
CA CYS A 280 -2.66 -2.65 49.70
C CYS A 280 -3.24 -4.06 49.79
N SER A 281 -2.46 -5.06 49.43
CA SER A 281 -2.82 -6.47 49.62
C SER A 281 -1.76 -7.18 50.46
N ALA A 282 -1.99 -8.45 50.82
CA ALA A 282 -0.97 -9.26 51.48
C ALA A 282 0.33 -9.40 50.66
N ASN A 283 0.27 -9.18 49.34
CA ASN A 283 1.38 -9.40 48.41
C ASN A 283 2.09 -8.11 47.97
N TYR A 284 1.55 -6.91 48.28
CA TYR A 284 2.22 -5.65 47.97
C TYR A 284 1.67 -4.46 48.78
N THR A 285 2.56 -3.49 49.04
CA THR A 285 2.25 -2.23 49.72
C THR A 285 2.42 -1.06 48.76
N VAL A 286 1.39 -0.22 48.62
CA VAL A 286 1.45 1.01 47.82
C VAL A 286 2.32 2.04 48.55
N ARG A 287 3.39 2.51 47.90
CA ARG A 287 4.37 3.47 48.48
C ARG A 287 3.87 4.91 48.50
N ALA A 288 3.11 5.30 47.48
CA ALA A 288 2.48 6.61 47.34
C ALA A 288 1.34 6.51 46.32
N ASN A 289 0.31 7.35 46.46
CA ASN A 289 -0.80 7.47 45.52
C ASN A 289 -1.37 8.89 45.56
N GLY A 290 -1.70 9.46 44.41
CA GLY A 290 -2.30 10.79 44.30
C GLY A 290 -2.72 11.12 42.86
N GLY A 291 -3.75 11.95 42.71
CA GLY A 291 -4.30 12.35 41.41
C GLY A 291 -5.50 11.54 40.97
N HIS A 292 -5.74 11.53 39.66
CA HIS A 292 -6.89 10.88 39.04
C HIS A 292 -6.43 9.99 37.87
N GLU A 293 -7.14 8.89 37.63
CA GLU A 293 -6.98 8.06 36.43
C GLU A 293 -8.15 8.31 35.46
N ALA A 294 -7.90 8.10 34.17
CA ALA A 294 -8.95 8.18 33.17
C ALA A 294 -9.83 6.91 33.21
N GLU A 295 -11.14 7.11 33.21
CA GLU A 295 -12.15 6.07 33.10
C GLU A 295 -13.00 6.29 31.86
N THR A 296 -13.52 5.19 31.29
CA THR A 296 -14.51 5.26 30.22
C THR A 296 -15.88 4.91 30.77
N VAL A 297 -16.88 5.72 30.45
CA VAL A 297 -18.27 5.51 30.88
C VAL A 297 -19.18 5.61 29.67
N ASN A 298 -20.11 4.67 29.49
CA ASN A 298 -21.03 4.72 28.37
C ASN A 298 -22.04 5.87 28.54
N PHE A 299 -22.47 6.47 27.43
CA PHE A 299 -23.47 7.53 27.44
C PHE A 299 -24.58 7.27 26.43
N ASP A 300 -25.73 7.88 26.68
CA ASP A 300 -26.91 7.84 25.81
C ASP A 300 -26.70 8.77 24.59
N ASP A 301 -26.88 8.25 23.38
CA ASP A 301 -26.65 9.00 22.13
C ASP A 301 -27.47 10.30 22.02
N SER A 302 -28.56 10.41 22.79
CA SER A 302 -29.33 11.67 22.93
C SER A 302 -28.48 12.86 23.41
N LEU A 303 -27.31 12.62 24.01
CA LEU A 303 -26.37 13.64 24.49
C LEU A 303 -25.39 14.13 23.41
N LEU A 304 -25.29 13.47 22.25
CA LEU A 304 -24.35 13.88 21.17
C LEU A 304 -24.50 15.36 20.75
N PRO A 305 -25.71 15.93 20.56
CA PRO A 305 -25.86 17.33 20.17
C PRO A 305 -25.40 18.33 21.23
N GLN A 306 -25.40 17.93 22.51
CA GLN A 306 -24.87 18.73 23.60
C GLN A 306 -23.35 18.64 23.63
N LEU A 307 -22.82 17.41 23.60
CA LEU A 307 -21.38 17.13 23.60
C LEU A 307 -20.63 17.79 22.44
N SER A 308 -21.25 17.84 21.25
CA SER A 308 -20.66 18.48 20.07
C SER A 308 -20.48 20.01 20.20
N LYS A 309 -21.15 20.64 21.17
CA LYS A 309 -21.09 22.09 21.42
C LYS A 309 -20.23 22.45 22.64
N MET A 310 -19.75 21.45 23.37
CA MET A 310 -18.96 21.64 24.59
C MET A 310 -17.48 21.80 24.25
N ASN A 311 -16.78 22.56 25.10
CA ASN A 311 -15.32 22.63 25.10
C ASN A 311 -14.77 21.65 26.13
N PHE A 312 -13.66 20.98 25.79
CA PHE A 312 -13.00 20.00 26.64
C PHE A 312 -11.54 20.42 26.90
N PRO A 313 -10.97 20.09 28.08
CA PRO A 313 -11.63 19.44 29.22
C PRO A 313 -12.53 20.41 29.99
N CYS A 314 -13.62 19.91 30.59
CA CYS A 314 -14.54 20.72 31.41
C CYS A 314 -15.00 19.99 32.68
N ILE A 315 -15.36 20.74 33.72
CA ILE A 315 -15.91 20.19 34.96
C ILE A 315 -17.40 19.92 34.75
N VAL A 316 -17.83 18.70 35.07
CA VAL A 316 -19.23 18.28 34.88
C VAL A 316 -19.75 17.47 36.06
N GLU A 317 -21.07 17.44 36.17
CA GLU A 317 -21.82 16.45 36.94
C GLU A 317 -22.59 15.55 35.95
N LEU A 318 -22.49 14.24 36.17
CA LEU A 318 -23.11 13.23 35.30
C LEU A 318 -24.32 12.59 35.99
N GLY A 319 -25.47 12.63 35.33
CA GLY A 319 -26.60 11.76 35.68
C GLY A 319 -26.37 10.37 35.12
N ILE A 320 -26.59 9.36 35.96
CA ILE A 320 -26.29 7.97 35.65
C ILE A 320 -27.57 7.15 35.86
N LYS A 321 -27.93 6.36 34.84
CA LYS A 321 -29.00 5.36 34.91
C LYS A 321 -28.45 3.95 34.63
N PRO A 322 -28.94 2.91 35.32
CA PRO A 322 -28.64 1.53 34.97
C PRO A 322 -29.43 1.12 33.73
N VAL A 323 -28.76 0.55 32.74
CA VAL A 323 -29.36 0.08 31.49
C VAL A 323 -28.93 -1.35 31.22
N PHE A 324 -29.84 -2.20 30.75
CA PHE A 324 -29.51 -3.57 30.39
C PHE A 324 -29.04 -3.63 28.94
N VAL A 325 -27.75 -3.90 28.75
CA VAL A 325 -27.16 -4.13 27.42
C VAL A 325 -26.74 -5.59 27.34
N ALA A 326 -27.32 -6.33 26.40
CA ALA A 326 -27.09 -7.77 26.22
C ALA A 326 -27.25 -8.60 27.52
N GLY A 327 -28.27 -8.27 28.32
CA GLY A 327 -28.59 -8.98 29.57
C GLY A 327 -27.68 -8.64 30.76
N ARG A 328 -26.75 -7.68 30.63
CA ARG A 328 -25.91 -7.20 31.73
C ARG A 328 -26.29 -5.76 32.11
N PRO A 329 -26.38 -5.43 33.41
CA PRO A 329 -26.54 -4.05 33.84
C PRO A 329 -25.25 -3.28 33.54
N VAL A 330 -25.38 -2.21 32.77
CA VAL A 330 -24.31 -1.29 32.40
C VAL A 330 -24.71 0.10 32.88
N THR A 331 -23.75 0.79 33.47
CA THR A 331 -23.87 2.18 33.87
C THR A 331 -23.87 3.07 32.62
N MET A 332 -24.94 3.83 32.41
CA MET A 332 -25.11 4.70 31.25
C MET A 332 -25.39 6.14 31.69
N VAL A 333 -24.66 7.09 31.13
CA VAL A 333 -24.85 8.52 31.39
C VAL A 333 -26.05 9.01 30.58
N ASP A 334 -27.01 9.65 31.24
CA ASP A 334 -28.25 10.15 30.63
C ASP A 334 -28.38 11.68 30.66
N SER A 335 -27.53 12.36 31.44
CA SER A 335 -27.50 13.81 31.53
C SER A 335 -26.11 14.30 31.90
N ILE A 336 -25.74 15.46 31.35
CA ILE A 336 -24.44 16.13 31.58
C ILE A 336 -24.74 17.57 31.97
N THR A 337 -24.30 17.98 33.15
CA THR A 337 -24.41 19.38 33.61
C THR A 337 -23.01 19.97 33.69
N VAL A 338 -22.75 21.03 32.91
CA VAL A 338 -21.46 21.75 32.95
C VAL A 338 -21.47 22.70 34.15
N CYS A 339 -20.40 22.65 34.96
CA CYS A 339 -20.26 23.42 36.19
C CYS A 339 -19.63 24.80 35.99
#